data_AF-A0A656QJ39-F1
#
_entry.id   AF-A0A656QJ39-F1
#
_cell.length_a   1.000
_cell.length_b   1.000
_cell.length_c   1.000
_cell.angle_alpha   90.00
_cell.angle_beta   90.00
_cell.angle_gamma   90.00
#
_symmetry.space_group_name_H-M   'P 1'
#
loop_
_entity.id
_entity.type
_entity.pdbx_description
1 polymer ?
#
loop_
_entity_poly.entity_id
_entity_poly.type
_entity_poly.pdbx_seq_one_letter_code
_entity_poly.pdbx_strand_id
1 'polypeptide(L)'
;MAKEIFEVHSSMTNAVKGSSVDVYVNTQRICPNMTNAQFRELVFSCRDEAVQMTDARLNDLRRWNQADEARVDIWFGRCDETTRQTLIRGLSAISRVLKTLKAENFVRWDPDHATHISCSPNLSNALGAVAEVCAPDTETHTIAIREAFCEMRSVSYAKDSMVSTLIHEASHFNDTMATKDWRYFMRECLPLGKTNPEQAIENADSIAGYVIYSM
;
A
#
# COMPACT_ATOMS: atom_id res chain seq x y z
N MET A 1 -15.38 -17.61 -24.15
CA MET A 1 -15.06 -16.74 -23.00
C MET A 1 -16.31 -15.93 -22.67
N ALA A 2 -16.90 -16.13 -21.50
CA ALA A 2 -18.07 -15.35 -21.10
C ALA A 2 -17.63 -13.89 -20.90
N LYS A 3 -18.39 -12.93 -21.45
CA LYS A 3 -18.16 -11.50 -21.17
C LYS A 3 -18.59 -11.24 -19.73
N GLU A 4 -17.66 -10.81 -18.89
CA GLU A 4 -17.97 -10.26 -17.57
C GLU A 4 -18.72 -8.93 -17.77
N ILE A 5 -19.93 -8.83 -17.21
CA ILE A 5 -20.75 -7.62 -17.22
C ILE A 5 -20.83 -7.14 -15.76
N PHE A 6 -20.55 -5.87 -15.53
CA PHE A 6 -20.65 -5.24 -14.21
C PHE A 6 -21.47 -3.95 -14.31
N GLU A 7 -22.25 -3.67 -13.26
CA GLU A 7 -23.01 -2.43 -13.16
C GLU A 7 -22.05 -1.26 -12.94
N VAL A 8 -22.12 -0.24 -13.79
CA VAL A 8 -21.22 0.92 -13.74
C VAL A 8 -21.87 2.14 -13.09
N HIS A 9 -23.20 2.18 -13.04
CA HIS A 9 -23.95 3.26 -12.41
C HIS A 9 -25.38 2.82 -12.12
N SER A 10 -25.92 3.25 -10.98
CA SER A 10 -27.33 3.12 -10.62
C SER A 10 -27.89 4.51 -10.33
N SER A 11 -29.02 4.88 -10.95
CA SER A 11 -29.64 6.19 -10.78
C SER A 11 -31.14 6.08 -10.51
N MET A 12 -31.67 7.05 -9.77
CA MET A 12 -33.10 7.18 -9.46
C MET A 12 -33.53 8.63 -9.68
N THR A 13 -34.73 8.86 -10.23
CA THR A 13 -35.26 10.20 -10.52
C THR A 13 -36.74 10.27 -10.17
N ASN A 14 -37.22 11.44 -9.71
CA ASN A 14 -38.64 11.77 -9.54
C ASN A 14 -39.19 12.69 -10.65
N ALA A 15 -38.48 12.72 -11.79
CA ALA A 15 -38.82 13.31 -13.09
C ALA A 15 -38.72 14.85 -13.23
N VAL A 16 -37.62 15.31 -13.85
CA VAL A 16 -37.55 16.54 -14.65
C VAL A 16 -37.44 16.13 -16.12
N LYS A 17 -38.39 16.56 -16.96
CA LYS A 17 -38.41 16.22 -18.39
C LYS A 17 -37.12 16.69 -19.06
N GLY A 18 -36.35 15.76 -19.62
CA GLY A 18 -35.09 16.04 -20.32
C GLY A 18 -33.81 15.91 -19.49
N SER A 19 -33.87 15.45 -18.23
CA SER A 19 -32.66 15.16 -17.45
C SER A 19 -31.96 13.90 -17.96
N SER A 20 -30.68 14.01 -18.31
CA SER A 20 -29.76 12.88 -18.55
C SER A 20 -28.54 12.98 -17.63
N VAL A 21 -27.95 11.83 -17.30
CA VAL A 21 -26.64 11.75 -16.62
C VAL A 21 -25.71 11.00 -17.55
N ASP A 22 -24.63 11.65 -17.96
CA ASP A 22 -23.58 11.01 -18.74
C ASP A 22 -22.64 10.27 -17.79
N VAL A 23 -22.47 8.96 -18.02
CA VAL A 23 -21.57 8.10 -17.25
C VAL A 23 -20.36 7.76 -18.11
N TYR A 24 -19.22 8.34 -17.75
CA TYR A 24 -17.95 8.05 -18.42
C TYR A 24 -17.28 6.84 -17.76
N VAL A 25 -17.05 5.79 -18.55
CA VAL A 25 -16.42 4.56 -18.08
C VAL A 25 -15.01 4.49 -18.66
N ASN A 26 -13.99 4.64 -17.82
CA ASN A 26 -12.61 4.41 -18.24
C ASN A 26 -12.32 2.90 -18.23
N THR A 27 -12.23 2.30 -19.41
CA THR A 27 -11.89 0.89 -19.58
C THR A 27 -10.41 0.66 -19.87
N GLN A 28 -9.56 1.69 -19.73
CA GLN A 28 -8.12 1.54 -19.89
C GLN A 28 -7.58 0.57 -18.84
N ARG A 29 -6.55 -0.17 -19.24
CA ARG A 29 -5.92 -1.15 -18.36
C ARG A 29 -5.08 -0.45 -17.30
N ILE A 30 -5.16 -0.92 -16.06
CA ILE A 30 -4.23 -0.49 -15.00
C ILE A 30 -2.82 -0.98 -15.34
N CYS A 31 -2.70 -2.27 -15.62
CA CYS A 31 -1.46 -2.89 -16.07
C CYS A 31 -1.54 -3.21 -17.57
N PRO A 32 -0.65 -2.67 -18.43
CA PRO A 32 -0.73 -2.87 -19.88
C PRO A 32 -0.67 -4.35 -20.31
N ASN A 33 0.07 -5.16 -19.55
CA ASN A 33 0.33 -6.58 -19.79
C ASN A 33 -0.80 -7.52 -19.37
N MET A 34 -1.89 -7.04 -18.73
CA MET A 34 -3.00 -7.88 -18.29
C MET A 34 -4.36 -7.16 -18.38
N THR A 35 -5.46 -7.91 -18.31
CA THR A 35 -6.81 -7.31 -18.22
C THR A 35 -7.06 -6.74 -16.82
N ASN A 36 -8.01 -5.80 -16.68
CA ASN A 36 -8.38 -5.28 -15.36
C ASN A 36 -8.95 -6.36 -14.43
N ALA A 37 -9.60 -7.40 -14.96
CA ALA A 37 -10.04 -8.55 -14.17
C ALA A 37 -8.86 -9.33 -13.58
N GLN A 38 -7.87 -9.67 -14.42
CA GLN A 38 -6.63 -10.32 -13.98
C GLN A 38 -5.85 -9.47 -12.97
N PHE A 39 -5.79 -8.15 -13.19
CA PHE A 39 -5.18 -7.23 -12.24
C PHE A 39 -5.89 -7.28 -10.88
N ARG A 40 -7.23 -7.27 -10.84
CA ARG A 40 -8.00 -7.35 -9.60
C ARG A 40 -7.73 -8.65 -8.85
N GLU A 41 -7.73 -9.78 -9.54
CA GLU A 41 -7.41 -11.08 -8.93
C GLU A 41 -5.99 -11.07 -8.34
N LEU A 42 -5.01 -10.57 -9.09
CA LEU A 42 -3.62 -10.48 -8.66
C LEU A 42 -3.45 -9.57 -7.44
N VAL A 43 -3.98 -8.34 -7.50
CA VAL A 43 -3.80 -7.35 -6.44
C VAL A 43 -4.55 -7.75 -5.17
N PHE A 44 -5.71 -8.41 -5.28
CA PHE A 44 -6.41 -8.95 -4.12
C PHE A 44 -5.64 -10.10 -3.48
N SER A 45 -5.06 -11.00 -4.28
CA SER A 45 -4.17 -12.03 -3.73
C SER A 45 -2.98 -11.42 -3.00
N CYS A 46 -2.36 -10.35 -3.53
CA CYS A 46 -1.26 -9.67 -2.86
C CYS A 46 -1.71 -8.91 -1.60
N ARG A 47 -2.88 -8.28 -1.63
CA ARG A 47 -3.50 -7.59 -0.48
C ARG A 47 -3.76 -8.58 0.66
N ASP A 48 -4.32 -9.74 0.35
CA ASP A 48 -4.65 -10.75 1.35
C ASP A 48 -3.39 -11.34 1.99
N GLU A 49 -2.34 -11.56 1.19
CA GLU A 49 -1.02 -11.95 1.70
C GLU A 49 -0.40 -10.85 2.59
N ALA A 50 -0.49 -9.58 2.17
CA ALA A 50 -0.02 -8.44 2.97
C ALA A 50 -0.75 -8.36 4.33
N VAL A 51 -2.06 -8.58 4.33
CA VAL A 51 -2.87 -8.67 5.56
C VAL A 51 -2.37 -9.82 6.44
N GLN A 52 -2.18 -11.02 5.88
CA GLN A 52 -1.73 -12.18 6.64
C GLN A 52 -0.36 -11.94 7.30
N MET A 53 0.60 -11.40 6.55
CA MET A 53 1.93 -11.10 7.06
C MET A 53 1.90 -10.00 8.14
N THR A 54 1.09 -8.97 7.94
CA THR A 54 0.91 -7.88 8.92
C THR A 54 0.30 -8.40 10.22
N ASP A 55 -0.76 -9.22 10.12
CA ASP A 55 -1.40 -9.84 11.28
C ASP A 55 -0.46 -10.83 12.01
N ALA A 56 0.41 -11.53 11.28
CA ALA A 56 1.46 -12.36 11.88
C ALA A 56 2.44 -11.52 12.71
N ARG A 57 2.87 -10.35 12.21
CA ARG A 57 3.71 -9.43 13.02
C ARG A 57 2.98 -8.86 14.22
N LEU A 58 1.69 -8.56 14.10
CA LEU A 58 0.88 -8.12 15.25
C LEU A 58 0.83 -9.18 16.35
N ASN A 59 0.72 -10.46 15.99
CA ASN A 59 0.76 -11.56 16.96
C ASN A 59 2.14 -11.68 17.61
N ASP A 60 3.21 -11.50 16.84
CA ASP A 60 4.57 -11.51 17.37
C ASP A 60 4.82 -10.32 18.31
N LEU A 61 4.32 -9.13 18.00
CA LEU A 61 4.35 -7.97 18.89
C LEU A 61 3.54 -8.19 20.19
N ARG A 62 2.45 -8.97 20.14
CA ARG A 62 1.66 -9.33 21.34
C ARG A 62 2.37 -10.37 22.19
N ARG A 63 2.99 -11.37 21.56
CA ARG A 63 3.77 -12.42 22.23
C ARG A 63 5.03 -11.87 22.89
N TRP A 64 5.80 -11.06 22.15
CA TRP A 64 6.96 -10.32 22.63
C TRP A 64 8.02 -11.17 23.33
N ASN A 65 8.46 -12.23 22.65
CA ASN A 65 9.61 -13.01 23.10
C ASN A 65 10.93 -12.44 22.57
N GLN A 66 12.05 -13.03 22.98
CA GLN A 66 13.39 -12.59 22.57
C GLN A 66 13.60 -12.52 21.04
N ALA A 67 12.98 -13.42 20.26
CA ALA A 67 13.08 -13.39 18.80
C ALA A 67 12.26 -12.24 18.20
N ASP A 68 11.10 -11.94 18.79
CA ASP A 68 10.24 -10.82 18.41
C ASP A 68 10.96 -9.48 18.68
N GLU A 69 11.58 -9.35 19.85
CA GLU A 69 12.41 -8.20 20.23
C GLU A 69 13.61 -8.03 19.30
N ALA A 70 14.35 -9.12 19.03
CA ALA A 70 15.51 -9.08 18.15
C ALA A 70 15.14 -8.63 16.72
N ARG A 71 13.98 -9.07 16.22
CA ARG A 71 13.49 -8.64 14.90
C ARG A 71 13.19 -7.14 14.89
N VAL A 72 12.55 -6.62 15.93
CA VAL A 72 12.27 -5.18 16.06
C VAL A 72 13.57 -4.39 16.14
N ASP A 73 14.54 -4.86 16.94
CA ASP A 73 15.86 -4.22 17.06
C ASP A 73 16.63 -4.19 15.73
N ILE A 74 16.56 -5.27 14.94
CA ILE A 74 17.21 -5.34 13.62
C ILE A 74 16.69 -4.25 12.67
N TRP A 75 15.38 -4.03 12.64
CA TRP A 75 14.76 -3.09 11.69
C TRP A 75 14.73 -1.65 12.20
N PHE A 76 14.62 -1.46 13.52
CA PHE A 76 14.37 -0.15 14.10
C PHE A 76 15.46 0.32 15.06
N GLY A 77 16.44 -0.51 15.39
CA GLY A 77 17.56 -0.19 16.30
C GLY A 77 17.18 0.04 17.76
N ARG A 78 15.95 -0.29 18.12
CA ARG A 78 15.39 -0.20 19.47
C ARG A 78 14.24 -1.19 19.59
N CYS A 79 14.09 -1.80 20.76
CA CYS A 79 13.02 -2.75 21.07
C CYS A 79 12.34 -2.44 22.41
N ASP A 80 12.23 -1.16 22.78
CA ASP A 80 11.53 -0.75 23.99
C ASP A 80 9.99 -0.81 23.83
N GLU A 81 9.27 -0.70 24.97
CA GLU A 81 7.80 -0.76 24.99
C GLU A 81 7.14 0.39 24.18
N THR A 82 7.78 1.55 24.06
CA THR A 82 7.26 2.66 23.24
C THR A 82 7.29 2.31 21.76
N THR A 83 8.41 1.73 21.31
CA THR A 83 8.58 1.21 19.94
C THR A 83 7.55 0.12 19.68
N ARG A 84 7.40 -0.84 20.60
CA ARG A 84 6.40 -1.92 20.51
C ARG A 84 4.97 -1.38 20.36
N GLN A 85 4.55 -0.45 21.22
CA GLN A 85 3.20 0.14 21.16
C GLN A 85 2.98 0.98 19.91
N THR A 86 4.03 1.61 19.38
CA THR A 86 3.97 2.33 18.10
C THR A 86 3.72 1.35 16.95
N LEU A 87 4.46 0.24 16.90
CA LEU A 87 4.25 -0.80 15.89
C LEU A 87 2.89 -1.49 16.02
N ILE A 88 2.42 -1.79 17.24
CA ILE A 88 1.09 -2.40 17.44
C ILE A 88 -0.01 -1.48 16.90
N ARG A 89 0.01 -0.19 17.25
CA ARG A 89 -0.99 0.78 16.77
C ARG A 89 -0.91 0.96 15.25
N GLY A 90 0.28 1.16 14.74
CA GLY A 90 0.55 1.37 13.32
C GLY A 90 0.15 0.19 12.45
N LEU A 91 0.64 -1.01 12.77
CA LEU A 91 0.33 -2.22 12.01
C LEU A 91 -1.14 -2.62 12.12
N SER A 92 -1.81 -2.32 13.24
CA SER A 92 -3.26 -2.53 13.37
C SER A 92 -4.03 -1.63 12.40
N ALA A 93 -3.61 -0.37 12.26
CA ALA A 93 -4.22 0.57 11.33
C ALA A 93 -3.92 0.21 9.87
N ILE A 94 -2.69 -0.20 9.55
CA ILE A 94 -2.32 -0.72 8.23
C ILE A 94 -3.14 -1.95 7.86
N SER A 95 -3.22 -2.95 8.75
CA SER A 95 -4.03 -4.16 8.54
C SER A 95 -5.51 -3.82 8.31
N ARG A 96 -6.06 -2.86 9.07
CA ARG A 96 -7.43 -2.36 8.86
C ARG A 96 -7.61 -1.78 7.45
N VAL A 97 -6.73 -0.88 7.00
CA VAL A 97 -6.81 -0.26 5.68
C VAL A 97 -6.67 -1.32 4.58
N LEU A 98 -5.66 -2.19 4.66
CA LEU A 98 -5.45 -3.26 3.70
C LEU A 98 -6.70 -4.15 3.56
N LYS A 99 -7.37 -4.51 4.66
CA LYS A 99 -8.61 -5.30 4.65
C LYS A 99 -9.79 -4.60 3.97
N THR A 100 -9.80 -3.28 3.92
CA THR A 100 -10.90 -2.50 3.32
C THR A 100 -10.67 -2.15 1.85
N LEU A 101 -9.44 -2.32 1.32
CA LEU A 101 -9.15 -2.04 -0.08
C LEU A 101 -9.94 -2.97 -1.00
N LYS A 102 -10.66 -2.38 -1.95
CA LYS A 102 -11.43 -2.98 -3.04
C LYS A 102 -10.86 -2.54 -4.38
N ALA A 103 -11.47 -3.01 -5.46
CA ALA A 103 -11.02 -2.72 -6.83
C ALA A 103 -11.02 -1.22 -7.15
N GLU A 104 -11.95 -0.46 -6.58
CA GLU A 104 -12.08 1.00 -6.77
C GLU A 104 -10.95 1.81 -6.11
N ASN A 105 -10.26 1.24 -5.12
CA ASN A 105 -9.15 1.89 -4.45
C ASN A 105 -7.84 1.81 -5.25
N PHE A 106 -7.79 1.00 -6.32
CA PHE A 106 -6.63 0.88 -7.19
C PHE A 106 -6.91 1.55 -8.52
N VAL A 107 -6.16 2.62 -8.80
CA VAL A 107 -6.33 3.41 -10.02
C VAL A 107 -5.06 3.34 -10.85
N ARG A 108 -5.18 3.48 -12.18
CA ARG A 108 -4.00 3.64 -13.02
C ARG A 108 -3.38 5.00 -12.73
N TRP A 109 -2.08 5.04 -12.50
CA TRP A 109 -1.34 6.28 -12.56
C TRP A 109 -1.37 6.83 -13.99
N ASP A 110 -1.70 8.10 -14.14
CA ASP A 110 -1.75 8.76 -15.44
C ASP A 110 -1.04 10.12 -15.35
N PRO A 111 0.07 10.34 -16.07
CA PRO A 111 0.81 11.59 -16.00
C PRO A 111 -0.04 12.81 -16.42
N ASP A 112 -0.98 12.61 -17.35
CA ASP A 112 -1.82 13.70 -17.90
C ASP A 112 -2.98 14.06 -16.95
N HIS A 113 -3.32 13.16 -16.02
CA HIS A 113 -4.38 13.32 -15.01
C HIS A 113 -3.86 13.20 -13.56
N ALA A 114 -2.53 13.25 -13.36
CA ALA A 114 -1.84 13.05 -12.09
C ALA A 114 -2.17 14.10 -11.02
N THR A 115 -2.93 15.14 -11.40
CA THR A 115 -3.43 16.23 -10.57
C THR A 115 -4.44 15.78 -9.50
N HIS A 116 -5.01 14.57 -9.59
CA HIS A 116 -6.01 14.11 -8.62
C HIS A 116 -5.52 13.06 -7.61
N ILE A 117 -4.33 12.46 -7.79
CA ILE A 117 -3.86 11.37 -6.91
C ILE A 117 -2.56 11.72 -6.20
N SER A 118 -1.69 12.55 -6.80
CA SER A 118 -0.45 12.99 -6.14
C SER A 118 -0.68 14.27 -5.33
N CYS A 119 -0.78 14.16 -4.01
CA CYS A 119 -0.88 15.34 -3.12
C CYS A 119 0.46 16.06 -2.89
N SER A 120 1.49 15.70 -3.66
CA SER A 120 2.83 16.29 -3.63
C SER A 120 3.20 16.80 -5.03
N PRO A 121 3.08 18.11 -5.31
CA PRO A 121 3.34 18.69 -6.63
C PRO A 121 4.76 18.47 -7.17
N ASN A 122 5.72 18.17 -6.31
CA ASN A 122 7.14 18.14 -6.64
C ASN A 122 7.77 16.72 -6.70
N LEU A 123 6.98 15.65 -6.49
CA LEU A 123 7.46 14.27 -6.46
C LEU A 123 6.89 13.39 -7.59
N SER A 124 6.09 13.96 -8.49
CA SER A 124 5.46 13.26 -9.62
C SER A 124 6.45 12.55 -10.57
N ASN A 125 7.75 12.85 -10.43
CA ASN A 125 8.88 12.22 -11.13
C ASN A 125 9.87 11.52 -10.19
N ALA A 126 9.41 10.88 -9.11
CA ALA A 126 10.27 9.95 -8.36
C ALA A 126 10.69 8.80 -9.28
N LEU A 127 11.89 8.90 -9.86
CA LEU A 127 12.49 7.87 -10.70
C LEU A 127 12.46 6.54 -9.95
N GLY A 128 11.72 5.56 -10.48
CA GLY A 128 11.61 4.22 -9.88
C GLY A 128 10.39 4.01 -8.97
N ALA A 129 9.51 5.00 -8.78
CA ALA A 129 8.24 4.78 -8.10
C ALA A 129 7.39 3.75 -8.84
N VAL A 130 6.85 2.78 -8.09
CA VAL A 130 6.00 1.70 -8.62
C VAL A 130 4.53 1.92 -8.27
N ALA A 131 4.25 2.59 -7.16
CA ALA A 131 2.93 3.06 -6.79
C ALA A 131 3.07 4.41 -6.07
N GLU A 132 1.95 5.07 -5.79
CA GLU A 132 1.91 6.25 -4.92
C GLU A 132 0.52 6.45 -4.32
N VAL A 133 0.49 7.13 -3.17
CA VAL A 133 -0.74 7.56 -2.48
C VAL A 133 -0.70 9.05 -2.13
N CYS A 134 -1.88 9.60 -1.87
CA CYS A 134 -2.03 10.87 -1.16
C CYS A 134 -2.19 10.60 0.33
N ALA A 135 -1.21 10.94 1.17
CA ALA A 135 -1.29 10.68 2.62
C ALA A 135 -2.57 11.27 3.30
N PRO A 136 -3.07 12.46 2.91
CA PRO A 136 -4.37 12.97 3.38
C PRO A 136 -5.63 12.20 2.92
N ASP A 137 -5.56 11.34 1.91
CA ASP A 137 -6.70 10.55 1.42
C ASP A 137 -7.00 9.38 2.37
N THR A 138 -7.62 9.70 3.50
CA THR A 138 -8.05 8.72 4.51
C THR A 138 -9.51 8.31 4.36
N GLU A 139 -10.24 8.91 3.41
CA GLU A 139 -11.62 8.56 3.10
C GLU A 139 -11.68 7.40 2.11
N THR A 140 -10.86 7.47 1.05
CA THR A 140 -10.88 6.47 0.00
C THR A 140 -9.64 5.58 -0.03
N HIS A 141 -8.53 5.98 0.59
CA HIS A 141 -7.28 5.19 0.58
C HIS A 141 -6.86 4.77 -0.83
N THR A 142 -6.90 5.71 -1.78
CA THR A 142 -6.61 5.46 -3.20
C THR A 142 -5.11 5.23 -3.41
N ILE A 143 -4.78 4.14 -4.12
CA ILE A 143 -3.42 3.76 -4.52
C ILE A 143 -3.32 3.86 -6.04
N ALA A 144 -2.48 4.77 -6.53
CA ALA A 144 -2.13 4.86 -7.93
C ALA A 144 -1.05 3.85 -8.28
N ILE A 145 -1.34 2.99 -9.25
CA ILE A 145 -0.45 1.94 -9.74
C ILE A 145 0.27 2.44 -10.98
N ARG A 146 1.61 2.46 -10.94
CA ARG A 146 2.46 2.78 -12.09
C ARG A 146 2.80 1.51 -12.86
N GLU A 147 3.20 1.67 -14.12
CA GLU A 147 3.48 0.53 -15.02
C GLU A 147 4.54 -0.43 -14.45
N ALA A 148 5.57 0.10 -13.78
CA ALA A 148 6.64 -0.69 -13.18
C ALA A 148 6.14 -1.68 -12.08
N PHE A 149 5.04 -1.37 -11.38
CA PHE A 149 4.42 -2.32 -10.44
C PHE A 149 3.99 -3.60 -11.13
N CYS A 150 3.49 -3.50 -12.36
CA CYS A 150 2.95 -4.59 -13.15
C CYS A 150 4.01 -5.61 -13.60
N GLU A 151 5.29 -5.28 -13.44
CA GLU A 151 6.45 -6.14 -13.73
C GLU A 151 7.09 -6.72 -12.46
N MET A 152 6.62 -6.29 -11.27
CA MET A 152 7.14 -6.80 -10.00
C MET A 152 6.71 -8.25 -9.77
N ARG A 153 7.52 -8.96 -8.99
CA ARG A 153 7.12 -10.23 -8.38
C ARG A 153 5.98 -9.98 -7.39
N SER A 154 5.03 -10.91 -7.31
CA SER A 154 3.91 -10.79 -6.36
C SER A 154 4.40 -10.72 -4.92
N VAL A 155 5.29 -11.63 -4.52
CA VAL A 155 5.84 -11.70 -3.15
C VAL A 155 7.35 -11.94 -3.16
N SER A 156 8.06 -11.36 -2.20
CA SER A 156 9.45 -11.72 -1.89
C SER A 156 9.79 -11.38 -0.43
N TYR A 157 10.49 -12.30 0.21
CA TYR A 157 10.95 -12.15 1.60
C TYR A 157 12.27 -11.38 1.73
N ALA A 158 12.89 -10.97 0.62
CA ALA A 158 14.24 -10.36 0.62
C ALA A 158 14.41 -9.18 -0.35
N LYS A 159 13.43 -8.95 -1.23
CA LYS A 159 13.42 -7.86 -2.21
C LYS A 159 12.02 -7.25 -2.25
N ASP A 160 11.92 -6.08 -2.84
CA ASP A 160 10.61 -5.43 -3.03
C ASP A 160 9.74 -6.27 -3.97
N SER A 161 8.43 -6.22 -3.71
CA SER A 161 7.40 -7.02 -4.36
C SER A 161 6.06 -6.27 -4.31
N MET A 162 5.07 -6.73 -5.05
CA MET A 162 3.72 -6.14 -4.97
C MET A 162 3.18 -6.13 -3.54
N VAL A 163 3.37 -7.23 -2.79
CA VAL A 163 2.99 -7.32 -1.37
C VAL A 163 3.70 -6.25 -0.52
N SER A 164 5.01 -6.07 -0.70
CA SER A 164 5.76 -5.07 0.08
C SER A 164 5.31 -3.65 -0.26
N THR A 165 5.07 -3.37 -1.53
CA THR A 165 4.54 -2.09 -2.00
C THR A 165 3.16 -1.81 -1.39
N LEU A 166 2.25 -2.77 -1.32
CA LEU A 166 0.94 -2.54 -0.71
C LEU A 166 1.05 -2.16 0.77
N ILE A 167 1.96 -2.79 1.52
CA ILE A 167 2.21 -2.45 2.94
C ILE A 167 2.84 -1.05 3.05
N HIS A 168 3.81 -0.74 2.17
CA HIS A 168 4.46 0.56 2.07
C HIS A 168 3.42 1.67 1.85
N GLU A 169 2.61 1.56 0.79
CA GLU A 169 1.60 2.57 0.46
C GLU A 169 0.55 2.72 1.57
N ALA A 170 0.08 1.60 2.13
CA ALA A 170 -0.88 1.65 3.24
C ALA A 170 -0.30 2.32 4.51
N SER A 171 1.02 2.31 4.70
CA SER A 171 1.68 2.96 5.83
C SER A 171 1.75 4.49 5.73
N HIS A 172 1.62 5.04 4.53
CA HIS A 172 1.69 6.48 4.27
C HIS A 172 0.44 7.26 4.69
N PHE A 173 -0.74 6.62 4.72
CA PHE A 173 -1.98 7.32 5.05
C PHE A 173 -1.94 7.94 6.45
N ASN A 174 -2.52 9.13 6.60
CA ASN A 174 -2.50 9.87 7.86
C ASN A 174 -3.26 9.17 9.00
N ASP A 175 -4.21 8.29 8.68
CA ASP A 175 -4.95 7.47 9.64
C ASP A 175 -4.29 6.10 9.90
N THR A 176 -3.05 5.90 9.43
CA THR A 176 -2.21 4.73 9.72
C THR A 176 -0.94 5.12 10.49
N MET A 177 0.23 5.10 9.85
CA MET A 177 1.51 5.46 10.45
C MET A 177 2.06 6.79 9.92
N ALA A 178 1.45 7.36 8.86
CA ALA A 178 1.89 8.58 8.21
C ALA A 178 3.39 8.57 7.84
N THR A 179 3.91 7.39 7.48
CA THR A 179 5.33 7.16 7.17
C THR A 179 5.82 8.06 6.04
N LYS A 180 7.14 8.17 5.92
CA LYS A 180 7.85 8.91 4.88
C LYS A 180 8.78 7.96 4.12
N ASP A 181 9.27 8.45 2.99
CA ASP A 181 10.31 7.79 2.21
C ASP A 181 11.69 8.34 2.55
N TRP A 182 12.17 8.06 3.76
CA TRP A 182 13.51 8.45 4.17
C TRP A 182 14.58 7.66 3.41
N ARG A 183 14.28 6.40 3.08
CA ARG A 183 15.14 5.52 2.29
C ARG A 183 14.29 4.50 1.53
N TYR A 184 14.67 4.26 0.28
CA TYR A 184 14.04 3.31 -0.61
C TYR A 184 14.72 1.95 -0.63
N PHE A 185 13.94 0.95 -1.03
CA PHE A 185 14.25 -0.48 -1.11
C PHE A 185 14.44 -1.11 0.26
N MET A 186 13.64 -2.13 0.57
CA MET A 186 13.65 -2.78 1.89
C MET A 186 15.04 -3.22 2.34
N ARG A 187 15.85 -3.75 1.41
CA ARG A 187 17.20 -4.25 1.73
C ARG A 187 18.13 -3.13 2.20
N GLU A 188 18.02 -1.95 1.60
CA GLU A 188 18.84 -0.78 1.92
C GLU A 188 18.36 -0.09 3.21
N CYS A 189 17.16 -0.43 3.68
CA CYS A 189 16.59 0.04 4.92
C CYS A 189 17.06 -0.75 6.16
N LEU A 190 17.55 -1.99 6.02
CA LEU A 190 18.08 -2.78 7.16
C LEU A 190 19.15 -2.03 7.98
N PRO A 191 20.16 -1.37 7.37
CA PRO A 191 21.11 -0.57 8.14
C PRO A 191 20.49 0.64 8.85
N LEU A 192 19.33 1.13 8.40
CA LEU A 192 18.71 2.34 8.92
C LEU A 192 18.34 2.20 10.39
N GLY A 193 17.91 1.02 10.82
CA GLY A 193 17.66 0.73 12.23
C GLY A 193 18.86 1.10 13.10
N LYS A 194 20.08 0.73 12.69
CA LYS A 194 21.31 1.05 13.46
C LYS A 194 21.78 2.48 13.28
N THR A 195 21.68 3.03 12.06
CA THR A 195 22.28 4.34 11.74
C THR A 195 21.36 5.52 12.05
N ASN A 196 20.04 5.32 11.98
CA ASN A 196 19.04 6.34 12.24
C ASN A 196 17.69 5.72 12.71
N PRO A 197 17.61 5.24 13.97
CA PRO A 197 16.40 4.63 14.55
C PRO A 197 15.12 5.48 14.43
N GLU A 198 15.26 6.81 14.48
CA GLU A 198 14.13 7.74 14.38
C GLU A 198 13.53 7.72 12.99
N GLN A 199 14.37 7.82 11.94
CA GLN A 199 13.89 7.66 10.57
C GLN A 199 13.43 6.24 10.29
N ALA A 200 14.07 5.22 10.88
CA ALA A 200 13.75 3.82 10.61
C ALA A 200 12.29 3.47 10.96
N ILE A 201 11.77 3.95 12.09
CA ILE A 201 10.38 3.66 12.47
C ILE A 201 9.35 4.47 11.68
N GLU A 202 9.78 5.59 11.11
CA GLU A 202 8.94 6.48 10.28
C GLU A 202 9.06 6.16 8.79
N ASN A 203 9.90 5.20 8.39
CA ASN A 203 10.17 4.90 6.99
C ASN A 203 9.28 3.78 6.46
N ALA A 204 8.57 4.03 5.36
CA ALA A 204 7.60 3.09 4.79
C ALA A 204 8.22 1.74 4.40
N ASP A 205 9.39 1.75 3.74
CA ASP A 205 10.11 0.53 3.37
C ASP A 205 10.70 -0.23 4.57
N SER A 206 11.00 0.47 5.67
CA SER A 206 11.41 -0.21 6.92
C SER A 206 10.23 -0.94 7.57
N ILE A 207 9.03 -0.34 7.53
CA ILE A 207 7.80 -0.99 8.01
C ILE A 207 7.45 -2.20 7.14
N ALA A 208 7.44 -2.05 5.81
CA ALA A 208 7.20 -3.16 4.89
C ALA A 208 8.24 -4.27 5.08
N GLY A 209 9.52 -3.91 5.21
CA GLY A 209 10.60 -4.85 5.48
C GLY A 209 10.45 -5.59 6.81
N TYR A 210 10.15 -4.89 7.90
CA TYR A 210 9.85 -5.51 9.18
C TYR A 210 8.70 -6.51 9.08
N VAL A 211 7.69 -6.23 8.26
CA VAL A 211 6.55 -7.13 8.05
C VAL A 211 6.93 -8.39 7.31
N ILE A 212 7.57 -8.25 6.14
CA ILE A 212 7.71 -9.39 5.22
C ILE A 212 9.04 -10.12 5.31
N TYR A 213 10.08 -9.53 5.91
CA TYR A 213 11.42 -10.12 5.80
C TYR A 213 11.52 -11.46 6.54
N SER A 214 11.78 -12.55 5.84
CA SER A 214 12.12 -13.82 6.49
C SER A 214 13.63 -14.02 6.38
N MET A 215 14.30 -14.15 7.52
CA MET A 215 15.65 -14.71 7.57
C MET A 215 15.58 -16.24 7.53
#